data_AF-A8G001-F1
#
_entry.id   AF-A8G001-F1
#
_cell.length_a   1.000
_cell.length_b   1.000
_cell.length_c   1.000
_cell.angle_alpha   90.00
_cell.angle_beta   90.00
_cell.angle_gamma   90.00
#
_symmetry.space_group_name_H-M   'P 1'
#
loop_
_entity.id
_entity.type
_entity.pdbx_description
1 polymer ?
#
loop_
_entity_poly.entity_id
_entity_poly.type
_entity_poly.pdbx_seq_one_letter_code
_entity_poly.pdbx_strand_id
1 'polypeptide(L)'
;MDSAIVTPKYVSDFSCIGPDCEDSCCIGWNIYIDKKSYKKTMAHPQLKGLAKSALKKIKRSDDQWAIVRTDATGVCPFLDSKKLCKIHSIAGEETLSATCRTYPRLTVIREHDKFDSLSLSCPEAARLILFSPDAFIFERKLSGSWQTPHSSPLWVTKTYDYSIELLLNDKLNWQQALLTIGFLINSADKVWQNEAPASVLDSRFEQLSLLAEQGVLQDQYQSLSYVCGHQVQAFAAIHGMFIDAHPRRDGVRFGMINDAISAMLNDDETLDIERINRAWNDIASPALDEHGDIFKRYLLYYMYHEYFPTTLDDKPQSAFRLIVLDCFILRCYLAVIANKNNGLSESDIILCFQVYHVVRQHKSTFIKGATEIMEKFSFSNVAGIISLLKTQD
;
A
#
# COMPACT_ATOMS: atom_id res chain seq x y z
N MET A 1 -12.64 -2.89 -29.14
CA MET A 1 -13.71 -3.02 -28.13
C MET A 1 -13.81 -1.67 -27.46
N ASP A 2 -15.02 -1.23 -27.14
CA ASP A 2 -15.19 -0.01 -26.36
C ASP A 2 -14.60 -0.24 -24.97
N SER A 3 -13.65 0.60 -24.57
CA SER A 3 -13.05 0.53 -23.24
C SER A 3 -14.00 1.11 -22.20
N ALA A 4 -13.95 0.59 -20.98
CA ALA A 4 -14.66 1.09 -19.82
C ALA A 4 -13.71 1.73 -18.80
N ILE A 5 -14.31 2.49 -17.89
CA ILE A 5 -13.71 3.00 -16.66
C ILE A 5 -14.39 2.27 -15.52
N VAL A 6 -13.60 1.59 -14.70
CA VAL A 6 -14.01 0.92 -13.48
C VAL A 6 -13.58 1.78 -12.31
N THR A 7 -14.57 2.29 -11.57
CA THR A 7 -14.36 3.23 -10.46
C THR A 7 -14.97 2.64 -9.18
N PRO A 8 -14.14 2.28 -8.19
CA PRO A 8 -14.61 1.90 -6.85
C PRO A 8 -15.27 3.08 -6.14
N LYS A 9 -16.24 2.81 -5.27
CA LYS A 9 -16.95 3.86 -4.54
C LYS A 9 -16.03 4.72 -3.67
N TYR A 10 -14.99 4.13 -3.08
CA TYR A 10 -13.99 4.90 -2.33
C TYR A 10 -13.29 5.98 -3.18
N VAL A 11 -13.25 5.83 -4.52
CA VAL A 11 -12.73 6.86 -5.44
C VAL A 11 -13.77 7.93 -5.69
N SER A 12 -15.02 7.53 -5.96
CA SER A 12 -16.12 8.45 -6.25
C SER A 12 -16.48 9.34 -5.06
N ASP A 13 -16.38 8.79 -3.85
CA ASP A 13 -16.67 9.51 -2.60
C ASP A 13 -15.50 10.39 -2.14
N PHE A 14 -14.32 10.25 -2.74
CA PHE A 14 -13.14 10.98 -2.30
C PHE A 14 -13.21 12.47 -2.64
N SER A 15 -13.13 13.28 -1.58
CA SER A 15 -12.90 14.71 -1.64
C SER A 15 -11.74 15.10 -0.73
N CYS A 16 -10.88 16.02 -1.18
CA CYS A 16 -9.79 16.49 -0.35
C CYS A 16 -10.34 17.33 0.82
N ILE A 17 -9.99 16.94 2.05
CA ILE A 17 -10.37 17.65 3.28
C ILE A 17 -9.49 18.87 3.60
N GLY A 18 -8.55 19.21 2.70
CA GLY A 18 -7.80 20.47 2.75
C GLY A 18 -7.04 20.69 4.07
N PRO A 19 -7.25 21.82 4.77
CA PRO A 19 -6.56 22.14 6.03
C PRO A 19 -6.81 21.14 7.17
N ASP A 20 -7.94 20.43 7.15
CA ASP A 20 -8.29 19.43 8.16
C ASP A 20 -7.49 18.13 7.99
N CYS A 21 -6.74 18.00 6.89
CA CYS A 21 -5.88 16.85 6.66
C CYS A 21 -4.76 16.80 7.71
N GLU A 22 -4.67 15.67 8.41
CA GLU A 22 -3.67 15.42 9.45
C GLU A 22 -2.24 15.33 8.89
N ASP A 23 -2.11 15.19 7.56
CA ASP A 23 -0.86 15.16 6.82
C ASP A 23 -0.94 16.03 5.56
N SER A 24 0.17 16.23 4.85
CA SER A 24 0.21 16.99 3.61
C SER A 24 0.79 16.18 2.46
N CYS A 25 0.10 16.20 1.31
CA CYS A 25 0.62 15.66 0.05
C CYS A 25 1.85 16.43 -0.46
N CYS A 26 2.19 17.57 0.12
CA CYS A 26 3.28 18.43 -0.33
C CYS A 26 4.64 18.11 0.33
N ILE A 27 4.84 16.93 0.90
CA ILE A 27 6.06 16.60 1.67
C ILE A 27 6.67 15.26 1.22
N GLY A 28 7.98 15.14 1.07
CA GLY A 28 8.68 13.84 1.15
C GLY A 28 8.62 12.92 -0.08
N TRP A 29 8.13 13.39 -1.23
CA TRP A 29 8.19 12.66 -2.51
C TRP A 29 8.44 13.60 -3.69
N ASN A 30 8.72 13.02 -4.86
CA ASN A 30 9.05 13.78 -6.07
C ASN A 30 7.80 14.36 -6.74
N ILE A 31 7.63 15.69 -6.63
CA ILE A 31 6.54 16.41 -7.29
C ILE A 31 7.02 16.92 -8.65
N TYR A 32 6.59 16.25 -9.71
CA TYR A 32 6.82 16.68 -11.09
C TYR A 32 5.79 17.73 -11.52
N ILE A 33 6.24 18.65 -12.37
CA ILE A 33 5.45 19.72 -12.94
C ILE A 33 5.49 19.60 -14.46
N ASP A 34 4.31 19.41 -15.06
CA ASP A 34 4.15 19.39 -16.51
C ASP A 34 4.43 20.78 -17.11
N LYS A 35 4.72 20.79 -18.41
CA LYS A 35 5.13 21.99 -19.15
C LYS A 35 4.06 23.07 -19.17
N LYS A 36 2.78 22.70 -19.22
CA LYS A 36 1.66 23.65 -19.25
C LYS A 36 1.55 24.35 -17.90
N SER A 37 1.53 23.60 -16.82
CA SER A 37 1.44 24.10 -15.45
C SER A 37 2.69 24.88 -15.04
N TYR A 38 3.87 24.45 -15.47
CA TYR A 38 5.12 25.20 -15.31
C TYR A 38 5.03 26.58 -15.96
N LYS A 39 4.58 26.66 -17.23
CA LYS A 39 4.43 27.93 -17.95
C LYS A 39 3.43 28.85 -17.25
N LYS A 40 2.25 28.33 -16.85
CA LYS A 40 1.25 29.10 -16.11
C LYS A 40 1.81 29.66 -14.81
N THR A 41 2.44 28.81 -13.99
CA THR A 41 3.03 29.19 -12.70
C THR A 41 4.12 30.24 -12.86
N MET A 42 4.98 30.11 -13.88
CA MET A 42 6.06 31.08 -14.17
C MET A 42 5.57 32.41 -14.77
N ALA A 43 4.40 32.41 -15.39
CA ALA A 43 3.76 33.62 -15.92
C ALA A 43 2.95 34.38 -14.84
N HIS A 44 2.53 33.70 -13.77
CA HIS A 44 1.68 34.29 -12.74
C HIS A 44 2.45 35.33 -11.88
N PRO A 45 1.99 36.61 -11.80
CA PRO A 45 2.73 37.68 -11.15
C PRO A 45 3.14 37.39 -9.70
N GLN A 46 2.24 36.79 -8.93
CA GLN A 46 2.47 36.48 -7.51
C GLN A 46 3.27 35.18 -7.28
N LEU A 47 3.28 34.24 -8.22
CA LEU A 47 3.95 32.94 -8.05
C LEU A 47 5.35 32.92 -8.66
N LYS A 48 5.60 33.74 -9.69
CA LYS A 48 6.85 33.75 -10.46
C LYS A 48 8.11 33.89 -9.60
N GLY A 49 8.05 34.71 -8.54
CA GLY A 49 9.18 34.90 -7.62
C GLY A 49 9.57 33.59 -6.95
N LEU A 50 8.63 32.97 -6.25
CA LEU A 50 8.82 31.68 -5.57
C LEU A 50 9.12 30.55 -6.56
N ALA A 51 8.43 30.52 -7.70
CA ALA A 51 8.60 29.45 -8.69
C ALA A 51 10.02 29.39 -9.29
N LYS A 52 10.72 30.53 -9.40
CA LYS A 52 12.12 30.56 -9.87
C LYS A 52 13.07 29.79 -8.96
N SER A 53 12.88 29.88 -7.64
CA SER A 53 13.72 29.16 -6.68
C SER A 53 13.19 27.74 -6.42
N ALA A 54 11.87 27.57 -6.39
CA ALA A 54 11.21 26.32 -6.03
C ALA A 54 11.13 25.29 -7.16
N LEU A 55 11.28 25.68 -8.44
CA LEU A 55 11.16 24.74 -9.57
C LEU A 55 12.50 24.53 -10.28
N LYS A 56 12.99 23.29 -10.28
CA LYS A 56 14.13 22.86 -11.11
C LYS A 56 13.61 22.36 -12.46
N LYS A 57 13.95 23.05 -13.53
CA LYS A 57 13.68 22.59 -14.89
C LYS A 57 14.54 21.37 -15.21
N ILE A 58 13.90 20.30 -15.71
CA ILE A 58 14.57 19.05 -16.09
C ILE A 58 14.32 18.66 -17.56
N LYS A 59 13.21 19.11 -18.15
CA LYS A 59 12.83 18.89 -19.57
C LYS A 59 12.94 17.42 -20.02
N ARG A 60 12.58 16.47 -19.17
CA ARG A 60 12.61 15.06 -19.56
C ARG A 60 11.48 14.73 -20.55
N SER A 61 10.30 15.29 -20.32
CA SER A 61 9.15 15.23 -21.22
C SER A 61 8.22 16.44 -20.98
N ASP A 62 7.11 16.52 -21.72
CA ASP A 62 6.09 17.54 -21.46
C ASP A 62 5.36 17.29 -20.12
N ASP A 63 5.25 16.04 -19.65
CA ASP A 63 4.68 15.71 -18.33
C ASP A 63 5.70 15.86 -17.19
N GLN A 64 6.99 15.66 -17.47
CA GLN A 64 8.10 15.85 -16.52
C GLN A 64 9.00 17.00 -16.97
N TRP A 65 8.45 18.21 -17.02
CA TRP A 65 9.16 19.39 -17.51
C TRP A 65 10.02 20.04 -16.43
N ALA A 66 9.50 20.10 -15.21
CA ALA A 66 10.20 20.56 -14.02
C ALA A 66 9.91 19.64 -12.83
N ILE A 67 10.68 19.80 -11.77
CA ILE A 67 10.48 19.14 -10.48
C ILE A 67 10.56 20.19 -9.37
N VAL A 68 9.76 20.03 -8.32
CA VAL A 68 9.85 20.86 -7.12
C VAL A 68 11.18 20.60 -6.41
N ARG A 69 11.87 21.67 -6.02
CA ARG A 69 13.01 21.65 -5.11
C ARG A 69 12.48 21.76 -3.70
N THR A 70 12.41 20.63 -3.01
CA THR A 70 12.09 20.60 -1.58
C THR A 70 13.32 20.97 -0.76
N ASP A 71 13.10 21.38 0.48
CA ASP A 71 14.18 21.54 1.46
C ASP A 71 14.66 20.19 2.02
N ALA A 72 15.55 20.23 3.01
CA ALA A 72 16.07 19.03 3.68
C ALA A 72 14.98 18.20 4.40
N THR A 73 13.88 18.84 4.80
CA THR A 73 12.71 18.18 5.40
C THR A 73 11.72 17.66 4.35
N GLY A 74 12.03 17.84 3.06
CA GLY A 74 11.21 17.38 1.96
C GLY A 74 9.95 18.21 1.73
N VAL A 75 9.81 19.39 2.33
CA VAL A 75 8.62 20.23 2.20
C VAL A 75 8.63 20.99 0.87
N CYS A 76 7.50 20.97 0.17
CA CYS A 76 7.26 21.77 -1.03
C CYS A 76 7.23 23.26 -0.65
N PRO A 77 8.03 24.14 -1.29
CA PRO A 77 8.04 25.57 -0.96
C PRO A 77 6.70 26.30 -1.22
N PHE A 78 5.79 25.68 -1.97
CA PHE A 78 4.45 26.20 -2.20
C PHE A 78 3.46 25.85 -1.10
N LEU A 79 3.81 24.99 -0.13
CA LEU A 79 2.98 24.75 1.04
C LEU A 79 3.03 25.99 1.96
N ASP A 80 1.88 26.48 2.39
CA ASP A 80 1.77 27.60 3.33
C ASP A 80 1.57 27.12 4.78
N SER A 81 1.56 28.07 5.72
CA SER A 81 1.36 27.81 7.15
C SER A 81 -0.04 27.30 7.50
N LYS A 82 -1.01 27.40 6.58
CA LYS A 82 -2.36 26.84 6.70
C LYS A 82 -2.47 25.45 6.08
N LYS A 83 -1.33 24.83 5.73
CA LYS A 83 -1.23 23.54 5.03
C LYS A 83 -1.89 23.54 3.64
N LEU A 84 -2.05 24.72 3.02
CA LEU A 84 -2.61 24.86 1.69
C LEU A 84 -1.53 25.11 0.64
N CYS A 85 -1.79 24.69 -0.59
CA CYS A 85 -0.90 24.94 -1.72
C CYS A 85 -1.11 26.37 -2.26
N LYS A 86 -0.05 27.20 -2.22
CA LYS A 86 -0.06 28.57 -2.76
C LYS A 86 -0.41 28.63 -4.24
N ILE A 87 -0.03 27.62 -5.04
CA ILE A 87 -0.41 27.59 -6.46
C ILE A 87 -1.93 27.52 -6.59
N HIS A 88 -2.55 26.63 -5.81
CA HIS A 88 -3.99 26.47 -5.81
C HIS A 88 -4.69 27.71 -5.25
N SER A 89 -4.28 28.18 -4.07
CA SER A 89 -4.96 29.28 -3.38
C SER A 89 -4.88 30.62 -4.12
N ILE A 90 -3.80 30.85 -4.90
CA ILE A 90 -3.59 32.11 -5.63
C ILE A 90 -4.09 32.03 -7.07
N ALA A 91 -3.87 30.91 -7.77
CA ALA A 91 -4.05 30.80 -9.21
C ALA A 91 -5.07 29.72 -9.63
N GLY A 92 -5.77 29.12 -8.67
CA GLY A 92 -6.81 28.12 -8.89
C GLY A 92 -6.28 26.74 -9.28
N GLU A 93 -7.19 25.76 -9.21
CA GLU A 93 -6.90 24.34 -9.47
C GLU A 93 -6.30 24.11 -10.86
N GLU A 94 -6.74 24.91 -11.85
CA GLU A 94 -6.28 24.82 -13.23
C GLU A 94 -4.79 25.13 -13.44
N THR A 95 -4.14 25.72 -12.44
CA THR A 95 -2.70 26.02 -12.45
C THR A 95 -1.88 24.90 -11.81
N LEU A 96 -2.49 24.00 -11.04
CA LEU A 96 -1.81 22.83 -10.48
C LEU A 96 -1.28 21.92 -11.58
N SER A 97 -0.12 21.32 -11.34
CA SER A 97 0.41 20.26 -12.21
C SER A 97 -0.53 19.06 -12.22
N ALA A 98 -0.45 18.25 -13.28
CA ALA A 98 -1.15 16.97 -13.33
C ALA A 98 -0.92 16.17 -12.04
N THR A 99 0.34 16.05 -11.59
CA THR A 99 0.72 15.40 -10.33
C THR A 99 -0.03 15.92 -9.11
N CYS A 100 -0.11 17.24 -8.91
CA CYS A 100 -0.78 17.81 -7.73
C CYS A 100 -2.31 17.76 -7.84
N ARG A 101 -2.85 17.85 -9.05
CA ARG A 101 -4.29 17.90 -9.30
C ARG A 101 -4.93 16.52 -9.17
N THR A 102 -4.24 15.48 -9.63
CA THR A 102 -4.78 14.13 -9.61
C THR A 102 -4.54 13.42 -8.29
N TYR A 103 -3.44 13.70 -7.58
CA TYR A 103 -3.17 13.05 -6.28
C TYR A 103 -4.35 13.22 -5.29
N PRO A 104 -4.74 12.16 -4.56
CA PRO A 104 -4.17 10.81 -4.49
C PRO A 104 -4.75 9.83 -5.52
N ARG A 105 -5.51 10.31 -6.52
CA ARG A 105 -6.12 9.48 -7.56
C ARG A 105 -5.08 8.99 -8.56
N LEU A 106 -5.23 7.73 -8.94
CA LEU A 106 -4.47 7.06 -9.98
C LEU A 106 -5.44 6.36 -10.93
N THR A 107 -5.10 6.33 -12.21
CA THR A 107 -5.79 5.53 -13.20
C THR A 107 -4.76 4.61 -13.85
N VAL A 108 -4.97 3.31 -13.78
CA VAL A 108 -4.15 2.32 -14.48
C VAL A 108 -4.95 1.69 -15.61
N ILE A 109 -4.31 1.45 -16.74
CA ILE A 109 -4.93 0.73 -17.85
C ILE A 109 -4.60 -0.75 -17.66
N ARG A 110 -5.63 -1.60 -17.64
CA ARG A 110 -5.49 -3.05 -17.67
C ARG A 110 -6.26 -3.55 -18.86
N GLU A 111 -5.55 -4.27 -19.71
CA GLU A 111 -6.05 -4.72 -20.99
C GLU A 111 -6.49 -3.57 -21.89
N HIS A 112 -7.79 -3.27 -21.86
CA HIS A 112 -8.40 -2.16 -22.58
C HIS A 112 -9.16 -1.20 -21.64
N ASP A 113 -9.44 -1.62 -20.40
CA ASP A 113 -10.22 -0.86 -19.43
C ASP A 113 -9.32 -0.01 -18.52
N LYS A 114 -9.85 1.11 -18.07
CA LYS A 114 -9.22 2.00 -17.07
C LYS A 114 -9.74 1.64 -15.69
N PHE A 115 -8.85 1.57 -14.72
CA PHE A 115 -9.15 1.25 -13.34
C PHE A 115 -8.69 2.42 -12.47
N ASP A 116 -9.63 3.06 -11.81
CA ASP A 116 -9.35 4.18 -10.92
C ASP A 116 -9.10 3.68 -9.50
N SER A 117 -8.13 4.27 -8.81
CA SER A 117 -7.82 3.95 -7.41
C SER A 117 -7.27 5.17 -6.69
N LEU A 118 -7.05 5.03 -5.38
CA LEU A 118 -6.40 6.05 -4.55
C LEU A 118 -5.12 5.50 -3.92
N SER A 119 -4.15 6.38 -3.67
CA SER A 119 -2.97 6.05 -2.87
C SER A 119 -3.29 6.12 -1.37
N LEU A 120 -2.97 5.06 -0.62
CA LEU A 120 -3.09 4.99 0.84
C LEU A 120 -2.17 5.97 1.58
N SER A 121 -1.19 6.59 0.89
CA SER A 121 -0.39 7.68 1.46
C SER A 121 -1.21 8.93 1.82
N CYS A 122 -2.47 9.04 1.36
CA CYS A 122 -3.39 10.09 1.77
C CYS A 122 -4.28 9.63 2.95
N PRO A 123 -4.34 10.37 4.07
CA PRO A 123 -5.17 9.97 5.23
C PRO A 123 -6.65 9.77 4.88
N GLU A 124 -7.22 10.66 4.08
CA GLU A 124 -8.63 10.56 3.69
C GLU A 124 -8.90 9.39 2.74
N ALA A 125 -7.95 9.06 1.85
CA ALA A 125 -8.05 7.86 1.04
C ALA A 125 -8.00 6.60 1.91
N ALA A 126 -7.07 6.55 2.88
CA ALA A 126 -6.97 5.45 3.83
C ALA A 126 -8.26 5.29 4.64
N ARG A 127 -8.86 6.39 5.12
CA ARG A 127 -10.16 6.38 5.80
C ARG A 127 -11.25 5.74 4.93
N LEU A 128 -11.42 6.20 3.69
CA LEU A 128 -12.45 5.68 2.79
C LEU A 128 -12.24 4.19 2.46
N ILE A 129 -11.01 3.79 2.17
CA ILE A 129 -10.68 2.40 1.81
C ILE A 129 -10.90 1.46 3.01
N LEU A 130 -10.48 1.86 4.21
CA LEU A 130 -10.47 1.00 5.39
C LEU A 130 -11.78 1.05 6.18
N PHE A 131 -12.58 2.12 6.08
CA PHE A 131 -13.77 2.30 6.92
C PHE A 131 -15.10 2.46 6.16
N SER A 132 -15.15 2.95 4.91
CA SER A 132 -16.44 3.09 4.19
C SER A 132 -17.11 1.73 3.89
N PRO A 133 -18.34 1.46 4.35
CA PRO A 133 -18.96 0.13 4.26
C PRO A 133 -19.15 -0.35 2.80
N ASP A 134 -19.20 0.57 1.86
CA ASP A 134 -19.43 0.36 0.43
C ASP A 134 -18.21 0.70 -0.43
N ALA A 135 -17.02 0.82 0.17
CA ALA A 135 -15.77 1.16 -0.51
C ALA A 135 -15.54 0.36 -1.81
N PHE A 136 -15.83 -0.95 -1.76
CA PHE A 136 -15.60 -1.91 -2.83
C PHE A 136 -16.83 -2.18 -3.69
N ILE A 137 -17.80 -1.26 -3.74
CA ILE A 137 -18.80 -1.25 -4.81
C ILE A 137 -18.17 -0.61 -6.05
N PHE A 138 -18.16 -1.31 -7.18
CA PHE A 138 -17.54 -0.85 -8.42
C PHE A 138 -18.59 -0.36 -9.42
N GLU A 139 -18.39 0.84 -9.95
CA GLU A 139 -19.14 1.35 -11.09
C GLU A 139 -18.34 1.11 -12.38
N ARG A 140 -19.00 0.61 -13.42
CA ARG A 140 -18.41 0.46 -14.76
C ARG A 140 -19.12 1.37 -15.76
N LYS A 141 -18.38 2.31 -16.37
CA LYS A 141 -18.87 3.24 -17.39
C LYS A 141 -18.09 3.10 -18.68
N LEU A 142 -18.76 3.08 -19.84
CA LEU A 142 -18.06 3.12 -21.12
C LEU A 142 -17.28 4.44 -21.24
N SER A 143 -16.02 4.36 -21.63
CA SER A 143 -15.13 5.53 -21.71
C SER A 143 -15.29 6.33 -23.02
N GLY A 144 -15.93 5.72 -24.03
CA GLY A 144 -16.04 6.28 -25.38
C GLY A 144 -14.70 6.38 -26.14
N SER A 145 -13.62 5.83 -25.57
CA SER A 145 -12.29 5.82 -26.19
C SER A 145 -11.93 4.44 -26.73
N TRP A 146 -11.30 4.42 -27.91
CA TRP A 146 -10.76 3.20 -28.50
C TRP A 146 -9.37 2.93 -27.93
N GLN A 147 -9.16 1.71 -27.43
CA GLN A 147 -7.85 1.21 -27.04
C GLN A 147 -7.54 -0.08 -27.82
N THR A 148 -6.26 -0.28 -28.13
CA THR A 148 -5.77 -1.55 -28.69
C THR A 148 -5.89 -2.63 -27.63
N PRO A 149 -6.62 -3.73 -27.88
CA PRO A 149 -6.77 -4.79 -26.91
C PRO A 149 -5.40 -5.43 -26.61
N HIS A 150 -5.01 -5.42 -25.34
CA HIS A 150 -3.99 -6.33 -24.82
C HIS A 150 -4.70 -7.31 -23.89
N SER A 151 -4.74 -8.60 -24.17
CA SER A 151 -5.36 -9.55 -23.23
C SER A 151 -4.35 -9.93 -22.16
N SER A 152 -4.75 -9.93 -20.89
CA SER A 152 -3.91 -10.51 -19.84
C SER A 152 -3.77 -12.02 -20.10
N PRO A 153 -2.60 -12.62 -19.79
CA PRO A 153 -2.48 -14.07 -19.81
C PRO A 153 -3.53 -14.73 -18.92
N LEU A 154 -4.06 -15.88 -19.33
CA LEU A 154 -5.12 -16.59 -18.59
C LEU A 154 -4.73 -16.91 -17.13
N TRP A 155 -3.44 -17.14 -16.87
CA TRP A 155 -2.96 -17.40 -15.52
C TRP A 155 -3.12 -16.17 -14.61
N VAL A 156 -2.98 -14.95 -15.15
CA VAL A 156 -3.14 -13.69 -14.40
C VAL A 156 -4.59 -13.55 -13.95
N THR A 157 -5.53 -13.65 -14.89
CA THR A 157 -6.95 -13.45 -14.60
C THR A 157 -7.46 -14.50 -13.61
N LYS A 158 -7.16 -15.78 -13.85
CA LYS A 158 -7.53 -16.86 -12.92
C LYS A 158 -6.92 -16.68 -11.53
N THR A 159 -5.64 -16.34 -11.46
CA THR A 159 -4.98 -16.17 -10.15
C THR A 159 -5.55 -14.95 -9.42
N TYR A 160 -5.83 -13.86 -10.12
CA TYR A 160 -6.48 -12.67 -9.56
C TYR A 160 -7.86 -13.02 -8.99
N ASP A 161 -8.74 -13.61 -9.79
CA ASP A 161 -10.12 -13.94 -9.41
C ASP A 161 -10.16 -14.93 -8.24
N TYR A 162 -9.42 -16.04 -8.34
CA TYR A 162 -9.36 -17.04 -7.28
C TYR A 162 -8.71 -16.51 -6.00
N SER A 163 -7.76 -15.57 -6.08
CA SER A 163 -7.20 -14.96 -4.87
C SER A 163 -8.23 -14.10 -4.13
N ILE A 164 -9.09 -13.39 -4.86
CA ILE A 164 -10.21 -12.64 -4.27
C ILE A 164 -11.22 -13.59 -3.65
N GLU A 165 -11.59 -14.67 -4.33
CA GLU A 165 -12.54 -15.65 -3.79
C GLU A 165 -12.02 -16.32 -2.51
N LEU A 166 -10.73 -16.70 -2.49
CA LEU A 166 -10.08 -17.26 -1.30
C LEU A 166 -9.97 -16.23 -0.16
N LEU A 167 -9.74 -14.96 -0.48
CA LEU A 167 -9.72 -13.87 0.51
C LEU A 167 -11.09 -13.66 1.17
N LEU A 168 -12.15 -13.73 0.36
CA LEU A 168 -13.53 -13.48 0.79
C LEU A 168 -14.21 -14.73 1.37
N ASN A 169 -13.52 -15.87 1.41
CA ASN A 169 -14.02 -17.08 2.06
C ASN A 169 -14.31 -16.82 3.56
N ASP A 170 -15.50 -17.21 4.01
CA ASP A 170 -16.01 -16.95 5.37
C ASP A 170 -15.42 -17.89 6.43
N LYS A 171 -14.81 -19.01 6.01
CA LYS A 171 -14.14 -19.98 6.89
C LYS A 171 -12.72 -19.57 7.26
N LEU A 172 -12.15 -18.60 6.54
CA LEU A 172 -10.76 -18.17 6.70
C LEU A 172 -10.70 -16.75 7.28
N ASN A 173 -9.88 -16.57 8.31
CA ASN A 173 -9.40 -15.22 8.66
C ASN A 173 -8.37 -14.75 7.62
N TRP A 174 -7.97 -13.48 7.67
CA TRP A 174 -7.08 -12.89 6.67
C TRP A 174 -5.69 -13.56 6.62
N GLN A 175 -5.14 -14.04 7.75
CA GLN A 175 -3.85 -14.75 7.74
C GLN A 175 -3.95 -16.12 7.07
N GLN A 176 -5.02 -16.87 7.37
CA GLN A 176 -5.31 -18.17 6.77
C GLN A 176 -5.62 -18.03 5.28
N ALA A 177 -6.35 -16.98 4.89
CA ALA A 177 -6.57 -16.64 3.50
C ALA A 177 -5.26 -16.36 2.77
N LEU A 178 -4.33 -15.59 3.36
CA LEU A 178 -3.00 -15.37 2.78
C LEU A 178 -2.20 -16.66 2.63
N LEU A 179 -2.22 -17.57 3.60
CA LEU A 179 -1.59 -18.90 3.46
C LEU A 179 -2.17 -19.65 2.25
N THR A 180 -3.49 -19.65 2.15
CA THR A 180 -4.25 -20.33 1.09
C THR A 180 -3.94 -19.74 -0.29
N ILE A 181 -3.91 -18.41 -0.39
CA ILE A 181 -3.50 -17.70 -1.60
C ILE A 181 -2.04 -18.04 -1.94
N GLY A 182 -1.14 -18.12 -0.97
CA GLY A 182 0.24 -18.55 -1.20
C GLY A 182 0.32 -19.94 -1.84
N PHE A 183 -0.53 -20.87 -1.41
CA PHE A 183 -0.64 -22.18 -2.02
C PHE A 183 -1.19 -22.19 -3.46
N LEU A 184 -2.06 -21.23 -3.81
CA LEU A 184 -2.47 -20.99 -5.19
C LEU A 184 -1.31 -20.38 -5.99
N ILE A 185 -0.56 -19.44 -5.40
CA ILE A 185 0.58 -18.77 -6.02
C ILE A 185 1.69 -19.77 -6.37
N ASN A 186 1.91 -20.82 -5.57
CA ASN A 186 2.82 -21.90 -5.94
C ASN A 186 2.44 -22.58 -7.28
N SER A 187 1.14 -22.71 -7.57
CA SER A 187 0.68 -23.23 -8.86
C SER A 187 0.78 -22.17 -9.95
N ALA A 188 0.42 -20.91 -9.64
CA ALA A 188 0.54 -19.79 -10.58
C ALA A 188 1.98 -19.57 -11.03
N ASP A 189 2.95 -19.72 -10.13
CA ASP A 189 4.38 -19.59 -10.42
C ASP A 189 4.86 -20.65 -11.42
N LYS A 190 4.41 -21.91 -11.28
CA LYS A 190 4.69 -22.98 -12.25
C LYS A 190 4.07 -22.68 -13.61
N VAL A 191 2.85 -22.16 -13.66
CA VAL A 191 2.19 -21.78 -14.92
C VAL A 191 2.92 -20.60 -15.58
N TRP A 192 3.31 -19.59 -14.79
CA TRP A 192 4.08 -18.44 -15.25
C TRP A 192 5.45 -18.84 -15.83
N GLN A 193 6.12 -19.82 -15.22
CA GLN A 193 7.37 -20.41 -15.71
C GLN A 193 7.19 -21.38 -16.89
N ASN A 194 5.96 -21.57 -17.38
CA ASN A 194 5.59 -22.55 -18.42
C ASN A 194 5.88 -24.03 -18.03
N GLU A 195 5.91 -24.34 -16.74
CA GLU A 195 6.10 -25.70 -16.23
C GLU A 195 4.77 -26.47 -16.07
N ALA A 196 3.64 -25.77 -16.11
CA ALA A 196 2.31 -26.34 -15.99
C ALA A 196 1.29 -25.57 -16.85
N PRO A 197 0.22 -26.22 -17.34
CA PRO A 197 -0.86 -25.52 -18.03
C PRO A 197 -1.75 -24.73 -17.06
N ALA A 198 -2.37 -23.65 -17.53
CA ALA A 198 -3.24 -22.79 -16.72
C ALA A 198 -4.48 -23.48 -16.14
N SER A 199 -4.86 -24.67 -16.63
CA SER A 199 -5.95 -25.48 -16.06
C SER A 199 -5.63 -26.04 -14.67
N VAL A 200 -4.35 -26.10 -14.27
CA VAL A 200 -3.95 -26.50 -12.91
C VAL A 200 -4.44 -25.49 -11.86
N LEU A 201 -4.71 -24.24 -12.25
CA LEU A 201 -5.22 -23.23 -11.33
C LEU A 201 -6.66 -23.51 -10.91
N ASP A 202 -7.50 -24.03 -11.82
CA ASP A 202 -8.90 -24.36 -11.53
C ASP A 202 -8.97 -25.48 -10.49
N SER A 203 -8.26 -26.58 -10.76
CA SER A 203 -8.23 -27.72 -9.84
C SER A 203 -7.57 -27.38 -8.52
N ARG A 204 -6.56 -26.50 -8.52
CA ARG A 204 -5.94 -26.02 -7.29
C ARG A 204 -6.90 -25.17 -6.46
N PHE A 205 -7.64 -24.25 -7.10
CA PHE A 205 -8.63 -23.44 -6.41
C PHE A 205 -9.73 -24.30 -5.80
N GLU A 206 -10.33 -25.22 -6.56
CA GLU A 206 -11.35 -26.15 -6.05
C GLU A 206 -10.85 -26.96 -4.85
N GLN A 207 -9.62 -27.48 -4.94
CA GLN A 207 -8.99 -28.20 -3.85
C GLN A 207 -8.81 -27.33 -2.61
N LEU A 208 -8.28 -26.11 -2.76
CA LEU A 208 -8.04 -25.19 -1.64
C LEU A 208 -9.35 -24.76 -0.97
N SER A 209 -10.39 -24.50 -1.76
CA SER A 209 -11.73 -24.17 -1.26
C SER A 209 -12.30 -25.34 -0.44
N LEU A 210 -12.19 -26.57 -0.91
CA LEU A 210 -12.63 -27.75 -0.15
C LEU A 210 -11.84 -27.93 1.16
N LEU A 211 -10.52 -27.72 1.14
CA LEU A 211 -9.68 -27.82 2.33
C LEU A 211 -10.01 -26.74 3.36
N ALA A 212 -10.36 -25.53 2.92
CA ALA A 212 -10.81 -24.44 3.79
C ALA A 212 -12.14 -24.79 4.48
N GLU A 213 -13.09 -25.37 3.74
CA GLU A 213 -14.38 -25.83 4.29
C GLU A 213 -14.20 -26.95 5.32
N GLN A 214 -13.20 -27.81 5.12
CA GLN A 214 -12.91 -28.94 6.02
C GLN A 214 -12.08 -28.55 7.26
N GLY A 215 -11.69 -27.29 7.42
CA GLY A 215 -10.85 -26.84 8.54
C GLY A 215 -9.34 -27.12 8.36
N VAL A 216 -8.94 -27.77 7.25
CA VAL A 216 -7.57 -28.24 7.06
C VAL A 216 -6.59 -27.09 6.90
N LEU A 217 -7.00 -25.98 6.28
CA LEU A 217 -6.09 -24.83 6.08
C LEU A 217 -5.86 -24.05 7.38
N GLN A 218 -6.85 -24.05 8.26
CA GLN A 218 -6.77 -23.49 9.60
C GLN A 218 -5.78 -24.30 10.44
N ASP A 219 -5.89 -25.63 10.41
CA ASP A 219 -4.94 -26.54 11.06
C ASP A 219 -3.52 -26.38 10.49
N GLN A 220 -3.39 -26.29 9.17
CA GLN A 220 -2.09 -26.04 8.53
C GLN A 220 -1.48 -24.72 8.99
N TYR A 221 -2.26 -23.64 9.06
CA TYR A 221 -1.79 -22.36 9.56
C TYR A 221 -1.36 -22.44 11.03
N GLN A 222 -2.12 -23.14 11.88
CA GLN A 222 -1.77 -23.34 13.29
C GLN A 222 -0.47 -24.14 13.44
N SER A 223 -0.24 -25.14 12.59
CA SER A 223 0.96 -25.98 12.61
C SER A 223 2.24 -25.27 12.17
N LEU A 224 2.16 -24.05 11.60
CA LEU A 224 3.33 -23.29 11.19
C LEU A 224 4.17 -22.87 12.39
N SER A 225 5.46 -23.19 12.35
CA SER A 225 6.41 -22.79 13.38
C SER A 225 6.54 -21.27 13.47
N TYR A 226 6.46 -20.77 14.69
CA TYR A 226 6.85 -19.40 15.01
C TYR A 226 8.38 -19.28 15.02
N VAL A 227 8.92 -18.26 14.34
CA VAL A 227 10.37 -17.98 14.30
C VAL A 227 10.63 -16.50 14.61
N CYS A 228 10.88 -16.21 15.90
CA CYS A 228 11.14 -14.85 16.41
C CYS A 228 12.23 -14.10 15.63
N GLY A 229 13.37 -14.75 15.39
CA GLY A 229 14.51 -14.13 14.71
C GLY A 229 14.20 -13.58 13.31
N HIS A 230 13.31 -14.24 12.56
CA HIS A 230 12.87 -13.78 11.24
C HIS A 230 12.06 -12.48 11.33
N GLN A 231 11.19 -12.35 12.33
CA GLN A 231 10.40 -11.13 12.52
C GLN A 231 11.27 -9.95 12.94
N VAL A 232 12.23 -10.15 13.85
CA VAL A 232 13.19 -9.10 14.23
C VAL A 232 13.94 -8.59 13.00
N GLN A 233 14.47 -9.52 12.20
CA GLN A 233 15.22 -9.19 10.99
C GLN A 233 14.37 -8.44 9.96
N ALA A 234 13.16 -8.94 9.68
CA ALA A 234 12.25 -8.32 8.73
C ALA A 234 11.81 -6.93 9.18
N PHE A 235 11.43 -6.78 10.45
CA PHE A 235 10.98 -5.49 10.99
C PHE A 235 12.13 -4.49 11.01
N ALA A 236 13.29 -4.84 11.58
CA ALA A 236 14.42 -3.93 11.67
C ALA A 236 14.90 -3.47 10.28
N ALA A 237 14.99 -4.40 9.32
CA ALA A 237 15.42 -4.08 7.98
C ALA A 237 14.43 -3.17 7.25
N ILE A 238 13.13 -3.50 7.31
CA ILE A 238 12.10 -2.70 6.64
C ILE A 238 11.92 -1.37 7.34
N HIS A 239 11.71 -1.33 8.65
CA HIS A 239 11.55 -0.09 9.41
C HIS A 239 12.79 0.82 9.32
N GLY A 240 14.00 0.25 9.30
CA GLY A 240 15.24 1.00 9.07
C GLY A 240 15.23 1.79 7.76
N MET A 241 14.60 1.27 6.69
CA MET A 241 14.44 2.01 5.43
C MET A 241 13.54 3.25 5.57
N PHE A 242 12.66 3.31 6.57
CA PHE A 242 11.82 4.47 6.87
C PHE A 242 12.61 5.53 7.66
N ILE A 243 13.43 5.10 8.62
CA ILE A 243 14.23 5.99 9.48
C ILE A 243 15.44 6.56 8.72
N ASP A 244 16.18 5.76 7.97
CA ASP A 244 17.47 6.19 7.41
C ASP A 244 17.32 7.04 6.15
N ALA A 245 16.19 6.91 5.44
CA ALA A 245 16.07 7.43 4.08
C ALA A 245 14.88 8.38 3.84
N HIS A 246 13.91 8.52 4.74
CA HIS A 246 12.70 9.29 4.45
C HIS A 246 12.75 10.75 4.96
N PRO A 247 12.50 11.77 4.11
CA PRO A 247 12.49 13.18 4.55
C PRO A 247 11.47 13.49 5.65
N ARG A 248 10.46 12.62 5.81
CA ARG A 248 9.41 12.75 6.83
C ARG A 248 9.69 12.03 8.14
N ARG A 249 10.85 11.38 8.32
CA ARG A 249 11.16 10.63 9.54
C ARG A 249 10.99 11.44 10.82
N ASP A 250 11.25 12.75 10.74
CA ASP A 250 11.14 13.70 11.84
C ASP A 250 9.76 14.41 11.89
N GLY A 251 8.84 14.04 11.00
CA GLY A 251 7.49 14.58 10.96
C GLY A 251 6.60 13.98 12.05
N VAL A 252 5.66 14.77 12.58
CA VAL A 252 4.82 14.39 13.75
C VAL A 252 4.23 12.98 13.65
N ARG A 253 3.64 12.62 12.50
CA ARG A 253 3.00 11.31 12.31
C ARG A 253 4.00 10.15 12.32
N PHE A 254 5.17 10.31 11.70
CA PHE A 254 6.25 9.32 11.78
C PHE A 254 6.84 9.25 13.19
N GLY A 255 7.03 10.40 13.83
CA GLY A 255 7.47 10.52 15.21
C GLY A 255 6.57 9.74 16.17
N MET A 256 5.25 9.80 16.01
CA MET A 256 4.32 9.02 16.83
C MET A 256 4.57 7.51 16.77
N ILE A 257 4.86 6.98 15.58
CA ILE A 257 5.19 5.55 15.36
C ILE A 257 6.58 5.25 15.94
N ASN A 258 7.58 6.10 15.66
CA ASN A 258 8.94 5.92 16.16
C ASN A 258 8.98 5.94 17.70
N ASP A 259 8.28 6.89 18.34
CA ASP A 259 8.16 6.97 19.79
C ASP A 259 7.51 5.71 20.37
N ALA A 260 6.49 5.17 19.69
CA ALA A 260 5.83 3.94 20.11
C ALA A 260 6.76 2.71 19.98
N ILE A 261 7.57 2.66 18.93
CA ILE A 261 8.59 1.62 18.71
C ILE A 261 9.70 1.74 19.75
N SER A 262 10.16 2.95 20.07
CA SER A 262 11.16 3.18 21.12
C SER A 262 10.70 2.66 22.49
N ALA A 263 9.40 2.74 22.78
CA ALA A 263 8.83 2.17 24.01
C ALA A 263 8.82 0.62 24.04
N MET A 264 9.07 -0.04 22.90
CA MET A 264 9.18 -1.50 22.76
C MET A 264 10.62 -2.01 22.75
N LEU A 265 11.61 -1.13 22.93
CA LEU A 265 13.00 -1.57 23.04
C LEU A 265 13.22 -2.29 24.39
N ASN A 266 14.13 -3.25 24.37
CA ASN A 266 14.65 -3.90 25.58
C ASN A 266 15.82 -3.11 26.17
N ASP A 267 16.40 -3.62 27.27
CA ASP A 267 17.49 -2.96 28.00
C ASP A 267 18.77 -2.76 27.16
N ASP A 268 18.98 -3.57 26.12
CA ASP A 268 20.08 -3.43 25.15
C ASP A 268 19.75 -2.54 23.94
N GLU A 269 18.66 -1.77 24.00
CA GLU A 269 18.18 -0.88 22.93
C GLU A 269 17.86 -1.60 21.61
N THR A 270 17.59 -2.91 21.66
CA THR A 270 17.13 -3.70 20.53
C THR A 270 15.61 -3.94 20.59
N LEU A 271 15.01 -4.24 19.44
CA LEU A 271 13.56 -4.39 19.33
C LEU A 271 13.08 -5.68 20.00
N ASP A 272 12.20 -5.58 21.00
CA ASP A 272 11.53 -6.73 21.59
C ASP A 272 10.29 -7.12 20.76
N ILE A 273 10.49 -8.00 19.78
CA ILE A 273 9.40 -8.46 18.92
C ILE A 273 8.36 -9.30 19.68
N GLU A 274 8.76 -9.98 20.76
CA GLU A 274 7.81 -10.77 21.56
C GLU A 274 6.86 -9.85 22.29
N ARG A 275 7.34 -8.71 22.80
CA ARG A 275 6.49 -7.67 23.37
C ARG A 275 5.54 -7.07 22.35
N ILE A 276 6.00 -6.86 21.11
CA ILE A 276 5.12 -6.41 20.00
C ILE A 276 4.06 -7.48 19.70
N ASN A 277 4.42 -8.76 19.69
CA ASN A 277 3.47 -9.85 19.47
C ASN A 277 2.45 -9.99 20.60
N ARG A 278 2.86 -9.82 21.86
CA ARG A 278 1.93 -9.76 23.00
C ARG A 278 0.99 -8.57 22.88
N ALA A 279 1.50 -7.38 22.59
CA ALA A 279 0.66 -6.21 22.33
C ALA A 279 -0.32 -6.41 21.16
N TRP A 280 0.09 -7.16 20.13
CA TRP A 280 -0.81 -7.55 19.05
C TRP A 280 -1.94 -8.45 19.55
N ASN A 281 -1.61 -9.55 20.24
CA ASN A 281 -2.59 -10.53 20.72
C ASN A 281 -3.54 -9.94 21.78
N ASP A 282 -2.99 -9.21 22.74
CA ASP A 282 -3.70 -8.81 23.95
C ASP A 282 -4.49 -7.50 23.80
N ILE A 283 -4.06 -6.62 22.87
CA ILE A 283 -4.60 -5.26 22.76
C ILE A 283 -5.03 -4.96 21.32
N ALA A 284 -4.12 -5.07 20.36
CA ALA A 284 -4.36 -4.55 19.01
C ALA A 284 -5.40 -5.37 18.24
N SER A 285 -5.29 -6.71 18.25
CA SER A 285 -6.22 -7.58 17.52
C SER A 285 -7.64 -7.47 18.08
N PRO A 286 -7.88 -7.58 19.41
CA PRO A 286 -9.21 -7.37 19.97
C PRO A 286 -9.78 -5.98 19.67
N ALA A 287 -8.96 -4.93 19.76
CA ALA A 287 -9.41 -3.58 19.41
C ALA A 287 -9.73 -3.44 17.92
N LEU A 288 -9.02 -4.15 17.03
CA LEU A 288 -9.28 -4.14 15.59
C LEU A 288 -10.63 -4.77 15.23
N ASP A 289 -11.05 -5.80 15.97
CA ASP A 289 -12.31 -6.50 15.72
C ASP A 289 -13.53 -5.57 15.83
N GLU A 290 -13.43 -4.48 16.63
CA GLU A 290 -14.45 -3.43 16.73
C GLU A 290 -14.61 -2.60 15.44
N HIS A 291 -13.61 -2.63 14.56
CA HIS A 291 -13.55 -1.85 13.31
C HIS A 291 -13.85 -2.71 12.06
N GLY A 292 -14.24 -3.98 12.24
CA GLY A 292 -14.46 -4.94 11.15
C GLY A 292 -13.16 -5.50 10.56
N ASP A 293 -13.26 -6.18 9.41
CA ASP A 293 -12.12 -6.89 8.83
C ASP A 293 -11.17 -5.97 8.04
N ILE A 294 -10.44 -5.13 8.77
CA ILE A 294 -9.50 -4.13 8.24
C ILE A 294 -8.44 -4.77 7.32
N PHE A 295 -7.94 -5.94 7.68
CA PHE A 295 -6.93 -6.63 6.87
C PHE A 295 -7.52 -7.22 5.58
N LYS A 296 -8.72 -7.83 5.58
CA LYS A 296 -9.36 -8.24 4.31
C LYS A 296 -9.64 -7.04 3.40
N ARG A 297 -10.08 -5.91 3.97
CA ARG A 297 -10.28 -4.66 3.20
C ARG A 297 -8.98 -4.15 2.60
N TYR A 298 -7.90 -4.12 3.37
CA TYR A 298 -6.58 -3.75 2.87
C TYR A 298 -6.09 -4.69 1.76
N LEU A 299 -6.25 -6.00 1.94
CA LEU A 299 -5.84 -7.01 0.96
C LEU A 299 -6.65 -6.90 -0.34
N LEU A 300 -7.96 -6.66 -0.25
CA LEU A 300 -8.80 -6.42 -1.42
C LEU A 300 -8.40 -5.14 -2.15
N TYR A 301 -8.12 -4.06 -1.41
CA TYR A 301 -7.52 -2.85 -1.97
C TYR A 301 -6.19 -3.15 -2.66
N TYR A 302 -5.28 -3.89 -2.01
CA TYR A 302 -3.97 -4.20 -2.57
C TYR A 302 -4.11 -4.95 -3.88
N MET A 303 -4.90 -6.04 -3.89
CA MET A 303 -5.13 -6.84 -5.09
C MET A 303 -5.67 -5.99 -6.22
N TYR A 304 -6.67 -5.15 -5.92
CA TYR A 304 -7.26 -4.24 -6.90
C TYR A 304 -6.31 -3.11 -7.32
N HIS A 305 -5.48 -2.56 -6.44
CA HIS A 305 -4.61 -1.42 -6.73
C HIS A 305 -3.37 -1.84 -7.52
N GLU A 306 -2.71 -2.90 -7.07
CA GLU A 306 -1.43 -3.39 -7.59
C GLU A 306 -1.58 -4.43 -8.72
N TYR A 307 -2.83 -4.79 -9.07
CA TYR A 307 -3.16 -5.86 -10.03
C TYR A 307 -2.50 -7.19 -9.67
N PHE A 308 -2.71 -7.66 -8.44
CA PHE A 308 -2.10 -8.90 -7.95
C PHE A 308 -2.50 -10.11 -8.81
N PRO A 309 -1.57 -11.00 -9.24
CA PRO A 309 -0.20 -11.17 -8.76
C PRO A 309 0.87 -10.59 -9.69
N THR A 310 0.55 -9.63 -10.56
CA THR A 310 1.51 -9.12 -11.58
C THR A 310 2.43 -8.01 -11.08
N THR A 311 2.36 -7.67 -9.80
CA THR A 311 3.26 -6.68 -9.19
C THR A 311 4.71 -7.19 -9.25
N LEU A 312 5.69 -6.29 -9.40
CA LEU A 312 7.13 -6.62 -9.43
C LEU A 312 7.58 -7.48 -10.62
N ASP A 313 7.45 -6.94 -11.84
CA ASP A 313 7.88 -7.59 -13.08
C ASP A 313 7.20 -8.95 -13.31
N ASP A 314 5.89 -9.03 -13.04
CA ASP A 314 5.03 -10.19 -13.26
C ASP A 314 5.43 -11.47 -12.49
N LYS A 315 6.27 -11.38 -11.46
CA LYS A 315 6.73 -12.55 -10.68
C LYS A 315 5.73 -12.88 -9.55
N PRO A 316 4.92 -13.96 -9.66
CA PRO A 316 3.81 -14.19 -8.74
C PRO A 316 4.27 -14.35 -7.28
N GLN A 317 5.36 -15.08 -7.05
CA GLN A 317 5.95 -15.25 -5.73
C GLN A 317 6.46 -13.94 -5.13
N SER A 318 6.99 -13.03 -5.95
CA SER A 318 7.48 -11.74 -5.46
C SER A 318 6.32 -10.84 -5.05
N ALA A 319 5.26 -10.78 -5.86
CA ALA A 319 4.04 -10.04 -5.51
C ALA A 319 3.42 -10.57 -4.21
N PHE A 320 3.34 -11.90 -4.05
CA PHE A 320 2.80 -12.55 -2.85
C PHE A 320 3.63 -12.28 -1.60
N ARG A 321 4.96 -12.38 -1.69
CA ARG A 321 5.80 -12.12 -0.53
C ARG A 321 5.75 -10.65 -0.09
N LEU A 322 5.62 -9.72 -1.05
CA LEU A 322 5.48 -8.30 -0.74
C LEU A 322 4.18 -8.02 0.03
N ILE A 323 3.02 -8.53 -0.40
CA ILE A 323 1.76 -8.28 0.32
C ILE A 323 1.78 -8.86 1.75
N VAL A 324 2.39 -10.03 1.96
CA VAL A 324 2.55 -10.62 3.31
C VAL A 324 3.48 -9.76 4.17
N LEU A 325 4.57 -9.25 3.60
CA LEU A 325 5.50 -8.36 4.30
C LEU A 325 4.81 -7.04 4.69
N ASP A 326 4.03 -6.45 3.78
CA ASP A 326 3.26 -5.24 4.05
C ASP A 326 2.30 -5.47 5.24
N CYS A 327 1.56 -6.60 5.24
CA CYS A 327 0.69 -6.97 6.35
C CYS A 327 1.46 -7.16 7.67
N PHE A 328 2.64 -7.77 7.65
CA PHE A 328 3.46 -7.96 8.83
C PHE A 328 3.87 -6.61 9.45
N ILE A 329 4.35 -5.66 8.65
CA ILE A 329 4.78 -4.34 9.15
C ILE A 329 3.59 -3.54 9.69
N LEU A 330 2.46 -3.57 8.98
CA LEU A 330 1.22 -2.92 9.44
C LEU A 330 0.75 -3.49 10.77
N ARG A 331 0.78 -4.82 10.94
CA ARG A 331 0.47 -5.51 12.19
C ARG A 331 1.37 -5.02 13.34
N CYS A 332 2.68 -4.92 13.10
CA CYS A 332 3.61 -4.41 14.10
C CYS A 332 3.35 -2.94 14.45
N TYR A 333 3.07 -2.07 13.47
CA TYR A 333 2.75 -0.66 13.71
C TYR A 333 1.46 -0.49 14.53
N LEU A 334 0.43 -1.28 14.22
CA LEU A 334 -0.80 -1.31 15.00
C LEU A 334 -0.51 -1.77 16.44
N ALA A 335 0.30 -2.81 16.62
CA ALA A 335 0.64 -3.34 17.94
C ALA A 335 1.38 -2.33 18.83
N VAL A 336 2.39 -1.63 18.29
CA VAL A 336 3.13 -0.65 19.09
C VAL A 336 2.28 0.56 19.46
N ILE A 337 1.41 1.03 18.56
CA ILE A 337 0.47 2.12 18.85
C ILE A 337 -0.59 1.66 19.85
N ALA A 338 -1.14 0.45 19.68
CA ALA A 338 -2.09 -0.13 20.61
C ALA A 338 -1.52 -0.24 22.03
N ASN A 339 -0.27 -0.68 22.17
CA ASN A 339 0.40 -0.71 23.46
C ASN A 339 0.55 0.70 24.06
N LYS A 340 0.93 1.69 23.25
CA LYS A 340 1.12 3.08 23.72
C LYS A 340 -0.19 3.71 24.18
N ASN A 341 -1.29 3.45 23.45
CA ASN A 341 -2.58 4.10 23.67
C ASN A 341 -3.56 3.25 24.51
N ASN A 342 -3.19 1.99 24.82
CA ASN A 342 -4.07 1.00 25.44
C ASN A 342 -5.36 0.75 24.64
N GLY A 343 -5.23 0.65 23.32
CA GLY A 343 -6.35 0.47 22.38
C GLY A 343 -6.04 1.08 21.00
N LEU A 344 -6.98 0.96 20.07
CA LEU A 344 -6.86 1.53 18.72
C LEU A 344 -8.11 2.31 18.33
N SER A 345 -7.94 3.60 18.04
CA SER A 345 -8.96 4.42 17.39
C SER A 345 -8.88 4.30 15.86
N GLU A 346 -9.92 4.76 15.15
CA GLU A 346 -9.86 4.86 13.68
C GLU A 346 -8.68 5.72 13.22
N SER A 347 -8.38 6.83 13.92
CA SER A 347 -7.25 7.71 13.59
C SER A 347 -5.90 7.00 13.76
N ASP A 348 -5.75 6.14 14.79
CA ASP A 348 -4.54 5.33 14.98
C ASP A 348 -4.34 4.32 13.85
N ILE A 349 -5.42 3.65 13.43
CA ILE A 349 -5.38 2.69 12.32
C ILE A 349 -5.01 3.43 11.03
N ILE A 350 -5.67 4.55 10.73
CA ILE A 350 -5.36 5.41 9.57
C ILE A 350 -3.90 5.85 9.61
N LEU A 351 -3.39 6.25 10.77
CA LEU A 351 -1.98 6.62 10.97
C LEU A 351 -1.03 5.50 10.55
N CYS A 352 -1.21 4.28 11.08
CA CYS A 352 -0.34 3.14 10.77
C CYS A 352 -0.33 2.82 9.28
N PHE A 353 -1.50 2.70 8.65
CA PHE A 353 -1.60 2.39 7.22
C PHE A 353 -1.05 3.51 6.34
N GLN A 354 -1.37 4.76 6.66
CA GLN A 354 -0.96 5.90 5.87
C GLN A 354 0.54 6.16 5.93
N VAL A 355 1.13 6.16 7.13
CA VAL A 355 2.57 6.39 7.33
C VAL A 355 3.39 5.32 6.61
N TYR A 356 2.96 4.06 6.69
CA TYR A 356 3.60 2.97 5.96
C TYR A 356 3.57 3.21 4.44
N HIS A 357 2.40 3.56 3.89
CA HIS A 357 2.22 3.74 2.45
C HIS A 357 2.86 5.00 1.88
N VAL A 358 3.16 6.02 2.70
CA VAL A 358 3.96 7.17 2.27
C VAL A 358 5.32 6.72 1.72
N VAL A 359 5.96 5.75 2.34
CA VAL A 359 7.25 5.22 1.86
C VAL A 359 7.01 4.12 0.83
N ARG A 360 6.17 3.13 1.16
CA ARG A 360 5.91 1.96 0.33
C ARG A 360 5.40 2.31 -1.09
N GLN A 361 4.64 3.40 -1.28
CA GLN A 361 4.11 3.77 -2.60
C GLN A 361 4.96 4.82 -3.34
N HIS A 362 5.75 5.64 -2.65
CA HIS A 362 6.44 6.79 -3.28
C HIS A 362 7.97 6.66 -3.35
N LYS A 363 8.56 5.67 -2.66
CA LYS A 363 10.00 5.39 -2.74
C LYS A 363 10.25 4.24 -3.71
N SER A 364 10.76 4.56 -4.89
CA SER A 364 11.15 3.54 -5.88
C SER A 364 12.21 2.55 -5.36
N THR A 365 13.01 2.95 -4.37
CA THR A 365 13.99 2.08 -3.72
C THR A 365 13.37 1.11 -2.72
N PHE A 366 12.14 1.34 -2.26
CA PHE A 366 11.49 0.49 -1.25
C PHE A 366 11.35 -0.94 -1.75
N ILE A 367 10.75 -1.10 -2.93
CA ILE A 367 10.54 -2.40 -3.57
C ILE A 367 11.86 -3.17 -3.73
N LYS A 368 12.91 -2.47 -4.18
CA LYS A 368 14.23 -3.08 -4.35
C LYS A 368 14.79 -3.57 -3.00
N GLY A 369 14.76 -2.73 -1.97
CA GLY A 369 15.23 -3.11 -0.64
C GLY A 369 14.40 -4.23 -0.02
N ALA A 370 13.08 -4.21 -0.16
CA ALA A 370 12.20 -5.29 0.29
C ALA A 370 12.55 -6.63 -0.40
N THR A 371 12.83 -6.59 -1.71
CA THR A 371 13.25 -7.79 -2.46
C THR A 371 14.57 -8.34 -1.97
N GLU A 372 15.58 -7.47 -1.76
CA GLU A 372 16.88 -7.85 -1.22
C GLU A 372 16.77 -8.45 0.19
N ILE A 373 15.88 -7.93 1.03
CA ILE A 373 15.59 -8.45 2.38
C ILE A 373 14.98 -9.85 2.30
N MET A 374 14.00 -10.06 1.41
CA MET A 374 13.35 -11.36 1.23
C MET A 374 14.32 -12.43 0.76
N GLU A 375 15.27 -12.10 -0.11
CA GLU A 375 16.34 -12.99 -0.55
C GLU A 375 17.33 -13.28 0.57
N LYS A 376 17.78 -12.24 1.28
CA LYS A 376 18.79 -12.33 2.35
C LYS A 376 18.35 -13.23 3.51
N PHE A 377 17.09 -13.13 3.93
CA PHE A 377 16.57 -13.86 5.10
C PHE A 377 15.82 -15.15 4.72
N SER A 378 15.99 -15.63 3.49
CA SER A 378 15.40 -16.89 3.01
C SER A 378 13.87 -16.96 3.14
N PHE A 379 13.17 -15.82 2.99
CA PHE A 379 11.72 -15.79 2.82
C PHE A 379 11.33 -16.17 1.38
N SER A 380 11.91 -17.25 0.86
CA SER A 380 11.78 -17.66 -0.54
C SER A 380 10.53 -18.49 -0.82
N ASN A 381 9.90 -19.05 0.20
CA ASN A 381 8.71 -19.89 0.08
C ASN A 381 7.55 -19.39 0.94
N VAL A 382 6.35 -19.88 0.62
CA VAL A 382 5.08 -19.48 1.26
C VAL A 382 5.10 -19.67 2.78
N ALA A 383 5.54 -20.82 3.28
CA ALA A 383 5.55 -21.07 4.72
C ALA A 383 6.52 -20.12 5.45
N GLY A 384 7.68 -19.86 4.87
CA GLY A 384 8.68 -18.95 5.41
C GLY A 384 8.16 -17.52 5.54
N ILE A 385 7.55 -16.95 4.49
CA ILE A 385 7.02 -15.59 4.57
C ILE A 385 5.77 -15.50 5.47
N ILE A 386 4.87 -16.49 5.42
CA ILE A 386 3.67 -16.52 6.27
C ILE A 386 4.02 -16.66 7.75
N SER A 387 5.15 -17.29 8.09
CA SER A 387 5.62 -17.37 9.48
C SER A 387 5.83 -15.99 10.12
N LEU A 388 6.04 -14.92 9.34
CA LEU A 388 6.09 -13.55 9.85
C LEU A 388 4.77 -13.10 10.49
N LEU A 389 3.64 -13.69 10.09
CA LEU A 389 2.33 -13.37 10.64
C LEU A 389 1.99 -14.18 11.89
N LYS A 390 2.78 -15.20 12.24
CA LYS A 390 2.56 -16.02 13.44
C LYS A 390 3.03 -15.29 14.70
N THR A 391 2.27 -15.45 15.77
CA THR A 391 2.63 -15.05 17.14
C THR A 391 2.75 -16.31 18.00
N GLN A 392 3.43 -16.20 19.14
CA GLN A 392 3.25 -17.19 20.20
C GLN A 392 1.88 -16.98 20.82
N ASP A 393 1.23 -18.09 21.19
CA ASP A 393 -0.04 -18.08 21.93
C ASP A 393 0.17 -17.63 23.38
#